data_AF-K7MDV5-F1
#
_entry.id   AF-K7MDV5-F1
#
_cell.length_a   1.000
_cell.length_b   1.000
_cell.length_c   1.000
_cell.angle_alpha   90.00
_cell.angle_beta   90.00
_cell.angle_gamma   90.00
#
_symmetry.space_group_name_H-M   'P 1'
#
loop_
_entity.id
_entity.type
_entity.pdbx_description
1 polymer ?
#
loop_
_entity_poly.entity_id
_entity_poly.type
_entity_poly.pdbx_seq_one_letter_code
_entity_poly.pdbx_strand_id
1 'polypeptide(L)'
;MVDPYLSPSSFLSTCIDEVWKQEKQLFSDDPHYRARARFWIDLFDKKIADYGMRLWASKGEDQEAAKKEFLECMKLLENELRDKPYFASDCFGLLDIDFTTKK
;
A
#
# COMPACT_ATOMS: atom_id res chain seq x y z
N MET A 1 -18.96 0.90 6.17
CA MET A 1 -18.82 -0.57 6.09
C MET A 1 -17.34 -0.85 5.98
N VAL A 2 -16.75 -1.46 7.01
CA VAL A 2 -15.30 -1.65 7.13
C VAL A 2 -14.96 -3.05 6.62
N ASP A 3 -13.90 -3.15 5.82
CA ASP A 3 -13.54 -4.36 5.07
C ASP A 3 -12.74 -5.34 5.96
N PRO A 4 -13.21 -6.59 6.18
CA PRO A 4 -12.53 -7.58 7.02
C PRO A 4 -11.23 -8.14 6.42
N TYR A 5 -10.86 -7.80 5.18
CA TYR A 5 -9.66 -8.34 4.52
C TYR A 5 -8.40 -7.49 4.69
N LEU A 6 -8.49 -6.31 5.31
CA LEU A 6 -7.32 -5.47 5.57
C LEU A 6 -6.46 -6.07 6.71
N SER A 7 -5.14 -5.96 6.59
CA SER A 7 -4.26 -6.34 7.70
C SER A 7 -4.52 -5.46 8.94
N PRO A 8 -4.20 -5.94 10.15
CA PRO A 8 -4.49 -5.19 11.38
C PRO A 8 -3.90 -3.78 11.41
N SER A 9 -2.73 -3.55 10.80
CA SER A 9 -2.11 -2.21 10.70
C SER A 9 -2.86 -1.29 9.73
N SER A 10 -3.28 -1.83 8.59
CA SER A 10 -4.08 -1.12 7.58
C SER A 10 -5.47 -0.79 8.11
N PHE A 11 -6.05 -1.70 8.89
CA PHE A 11 -7.30 -1.48 9.62
C PHE A 11 -7.15 -0.34 10.64
N LEU A 12 -6.12 -0.39 11.50
CA LEU A 12 -5.86 0.64 12.51
C LEU A 12 -5.71 2.02 11.87
N SER A 13 -4.94 2.10 10.79
CA SER A 13 -4.74 3.35 10.05
C SER A 13 -6.07 3.89 9.50
N THR A 14 -6.93 3.01 8.96
CA THR A 14 -8.26 3.39 8.45
C THR A 14 -9.18 3.86 9.58
N CYS A 15 -9.14 3.21 10.75
CA CYS A 15 -9.90 3.63 11.92
C CYS A 15 -9.44 4.99 12.46
N ILE A 16 -8.12 5.24 12.50
CA ILE A 16 -7.56 6.52 12.93
C ILE A 16 -8.07 7.63 12.01
N ASP A 17 -8.06 7.44 10.69
CA ASP A 17 -8.61 8.44 9.77
C ASP A 17 -10.11 8.67 9.99
N GLU A 18 -10.90 7.59 10.17
CA GLU A 18 -12.35 7.74 10.38
C GLU A 18 -12.70 8.49 11.67
N VAL A 19 -11.86 8.37 12.71
CA VAL A 19 -12.05 9.04 14.01
C VAL A 19 -11.54 10.50 13.97
N TRP A 20 -10.41 10.78 13.33
CA TRP A 20 -9.75 12.10 13.32
C TRP A 20 -10.07 12.96 12.08
N LYS A 21 -11.27 12.83 11.50
CA LYS A 21 -11.69 13.59 10.31
C LYS A 21 -11.59 15.12 10.41
N GLN A 22 -11.53 15.69 11.61
CA GLN A 22 -11.64 17.13 11.83
C GLN A 22 -10.31 17.91 11.81
N GLU A 23 -9.15 17.26 12.01
CA GLU A 23 -7.88 17.99 12.11
C GLU A 23 -7.01 17.89 10.87
N LYS A 24 -6.77 16.67 10.38
CA LYS A 24 -6.05 16.36 9.14
C LYS A 24 -6.53 15.02 8.64
N GLN A 25 -7.31 15.04 7.56
CA GLN A 25 -7.72 13.80 6.92
C GLN A 25 -6.49 13.18 6.24
N LEU A 26 -6.19 11.93 6.59
CA LEU A 26 -5.22 11.09 5.87
C LEU A 26 -5.76 10.68 4.50
N PHE A 27 -7.07 10.75 4.30
CA PHE A 27 -7.71 10.59 3.01
C PHE A 27 -8.14 11.93 2.40
N SER A 28 -8.15 11.96 1.07
CA SER A 28 -9.03 12.89 0.36
C SER A 28 -10.48 12.51 0.62
N ASP A 29 -11.35 13.50 0.86
CA ASP A 29 -12.79 13.29 1.03
C ASP A 29 -13.44 12.59 -0.18
N ASP A 30 -12.78 12.64 -1.34
CA ASP A 30 -13.20 11.99 -2.56
C ASP A 30 -13.22 10.44 -2.43
N PRO A 31 -14.41 9.81 -2.59
CA PRO A 31 -14.58 8.36 -2.52
C PRO A 31 -13.68 7.58 -3.49
N HIS A 32 -13.38 8.13 -4.66
CA HIS A 32 -12.55 7.47 -5.66
C HIS A 32 -11.08 7.37 -5.21
N TYR A 33 -10.53 8.43 -4.62
CA TYR A 33 -9.19 8.37 -4.03
C TYR A 33 -9.12 7.35 -2.89
N ARG A 34 -10.17 7.30 -2.06
CA ARG A 34 -10.25 6.35 -0.95
C ARG A 34 -10.31 4.90 -1.42
N ALA A 35 -11.13 4.61 -2.43
CA ALA A 35 -11.23 3.27 -3.03
C ALA A 35 -9.90 2.84 -3.67
N ARG A 36 -9.24 3.76 -4.37
CA ARG A 36 -7.94 3.54 -4.99
C ARG A 36 -6.86 3.24 -3.95
N ALA A 37 -6.77 4.03 -2.87
CA ALA A 37 -5.82 3.78 -1.78
C ALA A 37 -6.04 2.39 -1.16
N ARG A 38 -7.30 2.02 -0.89
CA ARG A 38 -7.65 0.69 -0.37
C ARG A 38 -7.24 -0.44 -1.31
N PHE A 39 -7.49 -0.28 -2.61
CA PHE A 39 -7.07 -1.25 -3.62
C PHE A 39 -5.57 -1.49 -3.58
N TRP A 40 -4.78 -0.42 -3.52
CA TRP A 40 -3.32 -0.54 -3.50
C TRP A 40 -2.79 -1.11 -2.17
N ILE A 41 -3.37 -0.74 -1.02
CA ILE A 41 -3.01 -1.32 0.28
C ILE A 41 -3.29 -2.83 0.28
N ASP A 42 -4.46 -3.24 -0.22
CA ASP A 42 -4.83 -4.66 -0.29
C ASP A 42 -3.90 -5.44 -1.24
N LEU A 43 -3.54 -4.83 -2.38
CA LEU A 43 -2.56 -5.40 -3.29
C LEU A 43 -1.18 -5.54 -2.62
N PHE A 44 -0.75 -4.52 -1.88
CA PHE A 44 0.51 -4.55 -1.13
C PHE A 44 0.55 -5.67 -0.09
N ASP A 45 -0.47 -5.71 0.77
CA ASP A 45 -0.59 -6.68 1.85
C ASP A 45 -0.59 -8.11 1.32
N LYS A 46 -1.23 -8.35 0.17
CA LYS A 46 -1.37 -9.71 -0.39
C LYS A 46 -0.20 -10.16 -1.25
N LYS A 47 0.39 -9.25 -2.03
CA LYS A 47 1.36 -9.61 -3.08
C LYS A 47 2.76 -9.21 -2.69
N ILE A 48 2.96 -7.94 -2.35
CA ILE A 48 4.30 -7.37 -2.22
C ILE A 48 4.99 -7.88 -0.95
N ALA A 49 4.24 -8.03 0.14
CA ALA A 49 4.76 -8.65 1.35
C ALA A 49 5.21 -10.10 1.09
N ASP A 50 4.43 -10.88 0.35
CA ASP A 50 4.78 -12.27 0.00
C ASP A 50 6.00 -12.35 -0.92
N TYR A 51 6.01 -11.55 -2.01
CA TYR A 51 7.13 -11.50 -2.94
C TYR A 51 8.41 -11.01 -2.27
N GLY A 52 8.31 -9.98 -1.43
CA GLY A 52 9.42 -9.47 -0.64
C GLY A 52 9.97 -10.54 0.31
N MET A 53 9.10 -11.23 1.05
CA MET A 53 9.54 -12.28 1.95
C MET A 53 10.17 -13.46 1.20
N ARG A 54 9.58 -13.89 0.07
CA ARG A 54 10.15 -14.94 -0.79
C ARG A 54 11.52 -14.50 -1.33
N LEU A 55 11.68 -13.26 -1.77
CA LEU A 55 12.95 -12.73 -2.25
C LEU A 55 14.06 -12.83 -1.20
N TRP A 56 13.75 -12.56 0.08
CA TRP A 56 14.69 -12.67 1.20
C TRP A 56 14.95 -14.11 1.64
N ALA A 57 13.95 -14.99 1.58
CA ALA A 57 14.02 -16.34 2.14
C ALA A 57 14.46 -17.42 1.14
N SER A 58 14.27 -17.22 -0.15
CA SER A 58 14.55 -18.22 -1.20
C SER A 58 15.94 -18.05 -1.83
N LYS A 59 16.37 -19.05 -2.60
CA LYS A 59 17.64 -19.06 -3.35
C LYS A 59 17.46 -19.69 -4.72
N GLY A 60 18.35 -19.37 -5.65
CA GLY A 60 18.35 -19.97 -6.99
C GLY A 60 17.18 -19.46 -7.84
N GLU A 61 16.55 -20.36 -8.61
CA GLU A 61 15.46 -20.00 -9.52
C GLU A 61 14.25 -19.38 -8.81
N ASP A 62 13.87 -19.89 -7.64
CA ASP A 62 12.75 -19.34 -6.87
C ASP A 62 13.00 -17.88 -6.46
N GLN A 63 14.25 -17.54 -6.15
CA GLN A 63 14.63 -16.18 -5.79
C GLN A 63 14.57 -15.25 -7.00
N GLU A 64 15.03 -15.69 -8.17
CA GLU A 64 14.96 -14.88 -9.39
C GLU A 64 13.51 -14.71 -9.89
N ALA A 65 12.66 -15.73 -9.72
CA ALA A 65 11.23 -15.62 -9.97
C ALA A 65 10.59 -14.58 -9.04
N ALA A 66 10.82 -14.69 -7.71
CA ALA A 66 10.30 -13.74 -6.74
C ALA A 66 10.82 -12.31 -6.99
N LYS A 67 12.08 -12.15 -7.42
CA LYS A 67 12.66 -10.86 -7.78
C LYS A 67 11.94 -10.23 -8.97
N LYS A 68 11.62 -11.03 -9.98
CA LYS A 68 10.87 -10.56 -11.15
C LYS A 68 9.46 -10.12 -10.76
N GLU A 69 8.75 -10.94 -9.97
CA GLU A 69 7.40 -10.61 -9.47
C GLU A 69 7.42 -9.34 -8.61
N PHE A 70 8.38 -9.21 -7.70
CA PHE A 70 8.56 -8.03 -6.87
C PHE A 70 8.84 -6.77 -7.69
N LEU A 71 9.72 -6.86 -8.69
CA LEU A 71 10.03 -5.74 -9.59
C LEU A 71 8.84 -5.33 -10.47
N GLU A 72 8.04 -6.28 -10.93
CA GLU A 72 6.80 -5.95 -11.67
C GLU A 72 5.80 -5.21 -10.79
N CYS A 73 5.63 -5.61 -9.54
CA CYS A 73 4.82 -4.87 -8.58
C CYS A 73 5.37 -3.47 -8.31
N MET A 74 6.69 -3.31 -8.14
CA MET A 74 7.31 -1.99 -7.96
C MET A 74 7.08 -1.07 -9.17
N LYS A 75 7.15 -1.59 -10.40
CA LYS A 75 6.83 -0.80 -11.61
C LYS A 75 5.38 -0.36 -11.68
N LEU A 76 4.44 -1.20 -11.23
CA LEU A 76 3.03 -0.83 -11.16
C LEU A 76 2.81 0.33 -10.19
N LEU A 77 3.53 0.33 -9.06
CA LEU A 77 3.45 1.41 -8.07
C LEU A 77 4.12 2.70 -8.52
N GLU A 78 5.28 2.60 -9.16
CA GLU A 78 5.95 3.74 -9.76
C GLU A 78 5.05 4.42 -10.80
N ASN A 79 4.33 3.63 -11.61
CA ASN A 79 3.34 4.15 -12.55
C ASN A 79 2.10 4.78 -11.89
N GLU A 80 1.72 4.33 -10.69
CA GLU A 80 0.63 4.95 -9.95
C GLU A 80 1.05 6.29 -9.33
N LEU A 81 2.25 6.31 -8.74
CA LEU A 81 2.84 7.50 -8.15
C LEU A 81 3.13 8.56 -9.23
N ARG A 82 3.62 8.12 -10.40
CA ARG A 82 4.10 9.00 -11.49
C ARG A 82 5.11 10.01 -10.94
N ASP A 83 4.89 11.30 -11.23
CA ASP A 83 5.73 12.42 -10.78
C ASP A 83 5.19 13.05 -9.48
N LYS A 84 4.24 12.40 -8.79
CA LYS A 84 3.64 12.94 -7.56
C LYS A 84 4.53 12.64 -6.36
N PRO A 85 4.62 13.55 -5.37
CA PRO A 85 5.41 13.30 -4.17
C PRO A 85 4.80 12.21 -3.28
N TYR A 86 3.47 12.03 -3.31
CA TYR A 86 2.74 11.03 -2.54
C TYR A 86 1.65 10.35 -3.37
N PHE A 87 1.19 9.19 -2.93
CA PHE A 87 0.12 8.48 -3.64
C PHE A 87 -1.21 9.23 -3.66
N ALA A 88 -1.48 10.05 -2.64
CA ALA A 88 -2.62 10.98 -2.61
C ALA A 88 -2.29 12.36 -3.26
N SER A 89 -1.35 12.37 -4.21
CA SER A 89 -0.80 13.56 -4.86
C SER A 89 0.03 14.42 -3.92
N ASP A 90 -0.58 15.39 -3.24
CA ASP A 90 0.16 16.48 -2.60
C ASP A 90 0.26 16.31 -1.09
N CYS A 91 -0.48 15.33 -0.54
CA CYS A 91 -0.53 15.03 0.88
C CYS A 91 -0.10 13.59 1.16
N PHE A 92 0.66 13.39 2.23
CA PHE A 92 1.04 12.07 2.71
C PHE A 92 -0.21 11.32 3.19
N GLY A 93 -0.45 10.13 2.62
CA GLY A 93 -1.67 9.37 2.86
C GLY A 93 -1.42 7.95 3.37
N LEU A 94 -2.51 7.19 3.49
CA LEU A 94 -2.48 5.85 4.08
C LEU A 94 -1.61 4.85 3.31
N LEU A 95 -1.58 4.95 1.98
CA LEU A 95 -0.74 4.10 1.15
C LEU A 95 0.74 4.43 1.35
N ASP A 96 1.08 5.69 1.58
CA ASP A 96 2.46 6.10 1.89
C ASP A 96 2.88 5.57 3.28
N ILE A 97 1.98 5.61 4.28
CA ILE A 97 2.22 5.01 5.61
C ILE A 97 2.48 3.51 5.48
N ASP A 98 1.56 2.79 4.83
CA ASP A 98 1.67 1.34 4.72
C ASP A 98 2.93 0.96 3.94
N PHE A 99 3.21 1.65 2.84
CA PHE A 99 4.43 1.40 2.07
C PHE A 99 5.72 1.66 2.87
N THR A 100 5.79 2.75 3.64
CA THR A 100 6.99 3.09 4.42
C THR A 100 7.20 2.22 5.66
N THR A 101 6.16 1.60 6.20
CA THR A 101 6.27 0.74 7.40
C THR A 101 6.58 -0.72 7.10
N LYS A 102 6.39 -1.19 5.87
CA LYS A 102 6.74 -2.56 5.46
C LYS A 102 8.25 -2.63 5.18
N LYS A 103 9.04 -3.00 6.20
CA LYS A 103 10.46 -3.36 6.07
C LYS A 103 10.65 -4.83 5.69
#